data_AF-A0A522CCP2-F1
#
_entry.id   AF-A0A522CCP2-F1
#
_cell.length_a   1.000
_cell.length_b   1.000
_cell.length_c   1.000
_cell.angle_alpha   90.00
_cell.angle_beta   90.00
_cell.angle_gamma   90.00
#
_symmetry.space_group_name_H-M   'P 1'
#
loop_
_entity.id
_entity.type
_entity.pdbx_description
1 polymer ?
#
loop_
_entity_poly.entity_id
_entity_poly.type
_entity_poly.pdbx_seq_one_letter_code
_entity_poly.pdbx_strand_id
1 'polypeptide(L)'
;MFRLRRPPSFIPGLLFACALAVSFCAQAMAAGVIRDEEIEQGLKTFMRPVLTEAGVSPSAVRFIILDNREINAFVAGGQNIFLNTALILQTKNVDELVGVCAHETGHIAHGDIIRTRQTIENISL
;
A
#
# COMPACT_ATOMS: atom_id res chain seq x y z
N MET A 1 -43.11 -22.02 -36.04
CA MET A 1 -42.90 -20.55 -36.11
C MET A 1 -42.82 -19.99 -34.70
N PHE A 2 -41.61 -19.80 -34.15
CA PHE A 2 -41.42 -19.12 -32.86
C PHE A 2 -41.29 -17.61 -33.11
N ARG A 3 -42.27 -16.83 -32.64
CA ARG A 3 -42.27 -15.37 -32.78
C ARG A 3 -41.53 -14.78 -31.58
N LEU A 4 -40.29 -14.33 -31.77
CA LEU A 4 -39.55 -13.62 -30.72
C LEU A 4 -40.33 -12.36 -30.31
N ARG A 5 -40.72 -12.29 -29.05
CA ARG A 5 -41.39 -11.14 -28.44
C ARG A 5 -40.34 -10.03 -28.32
N ARG A 6 -40.56 -8.90 -28.99
CA ARG A 6 -39.66 -7.74 -28.90
C ARG A 6 -39.62 -7.26 -27.44
N PRO A 7 -38.43 -7.09 -26.84
CA PRO A 7 -38.32 -6.59 -25.49
C PRO A 7 -38.90 -5.16 -25.39
N PRO A 8 -39.45 -4.77 -24.23
CA PRO A 8 -39.93 -3.40 -24.01
C PRO A 8 -38.81 -2.38 -24.22
N SER A 9 -39.14 -1.23 -24.84
CA SER A 9 -38.22 -0.18 -25.28
C SER A 9 -37.44 0.55 -24.16
N PHE A 10 -37.72 0.22 -22.90
CA PHE A 10 -37.06 0.81 -21.72
C PHE A 10 -35.82 0.04 -21.26
N ILE A 11 -35.63 -1.20 -21.73
CA ILE A 11 -34.49 -2.05 -21.34
C ILE A 11 -33.12 -1.45 -21.72
N PRO A 12 -32.91 -0.86 -22.92
CA PRO A 12 -31.63 -0.25 -23.27
C PRO A 12 -31.27 0.94 -22.36
N GLY A 13 -32.26 1.75 -22.00
CA GLY A 13 -32.08 2.91 -21.12
C GLY A 13 -31.72 2.51 -19.68
N LEU A 14 -32.35 1.45 -19.16
CA LEU A 14 -32.04 0.92 -17.83
C LEU A 14 -30.62 0.32 -17.77
N LEU A 15 -30.21 -0.41 -18.80
CA LEU A 15 -28.86 -0.97 -18.87
C LEU A 15 -27.78 0.12 -18.98
N PHE A 16 -28.05 1.18 -19.74
CA PHE A 16 -27.16 2.34 -19.83
C PHE A 16 -27.05 3.09 -18.51
N ALA A 17 -28.18 3.30 -17.80
CA ALA A 17 -28.20 3.92 -16.48
C ALA A 17 -27.45 3.08 -15.42
N CYS A 18 -27.62 1.75 -15.43
CA CYS A 18 -26.84 0.85 -14.58
C CYS A 18 -25.34 0.90 -14.89
N ALA A 19 -24.95 0.92 -16.17
CA ALA A 19 -23.54 1.02 -16.56
C ALA A 19 -22.90 2.34 -16.08
N LEU A 20 -23.63 3.46 -16.17
CA LEU A 20 -23.19 4.76 -15.62
C LEU A 20 -23.05 4.75 -14.10
N ALA A 21 -23.99 4.12 -13.39
CA ALA A 21 -23.95 4.02 -11.93
C ALA A 21 -22.76 3.19 -11.42
N VAL A 22 -22.41 2.11 -12.12
CA VAL A 22 -21.24 1.26 -11.77
C VAL A 22 -19.92 2.01 -11.98
N SER A 23 -19.79 2.79 -13.07
CA SER A 23 -18.58 3.58 -13.34
C SER A 23 -18.33 4.69 -12.30
N PHE A 24 -19.39 5.26 -11.70
CA PHE A 24 -19.24 6.28 -10.65
C PHE A 24 -18.85 5.71 -9.28
N CYS A 25 -19.14 4.42 -9.05
CA CYS A 25 -18.79 3.74 -7.79
C CYS A 25 -17.35 3.19 -7.78
N ALA A 26 -16.70 3.13 -8.95
CA ALA A 26 -15.36 2.59 -9.13
C ALA A 26 -14.23 3.61 -8.93
N GLN A 27 -14.47 4.74 -8.23
CA GLN A 27 -13.39 5.64 -7.84
C GLN A 27 -12.42 4.88 -6.94
N ALA A 28 -11.27 4.56 -7.54
CA ALA A 28 -10.25 3.67 -7.04
C ALA A 28 -9.83 4.02 -5.62
N MET A 29 -9.82 3.01 -4.74
CA MET A 29 -9.22 3.10 -3.41
C MET A 29 -7.69 2.93 -3.53
N ALA A 30 -7.04 3.78 -4.32
CA ALA A 30 -5.59 3.84 -4.33
C ALA A 30 -5.14 4.51 -3.02
N ALA A 31 -4.34 3.82 -2.22
CA ALA A 31 -3.75 4.41 -1.02
C ALA A 31 -2.87 5.60 -1.45
N GLY A 32 -3.18 6.79 -0.94
CA GLY A 32 -2.39 8.00 -1.23
C GLY A 32 -0.99 7.87 -0.64
N VAL A 33 0.04 8.34 -1.34
CA VAL A 33 1.39 8.43 -0.76
C VAL A 33 1.50 9.73 0.02
N ILE A 34 1.83 9.64 1.31
CA ILE A 34 2.10 10.80 2.16
C ILE A 34 3.58 11.13 2.05
N ARG A 35 3.88 12.41 1.82
CA ARG A 35 5.24 12.97 1.76
C ARG A 35 5.42 13.91 2.94
N ASP A 36 6.23 13.47 3.90
CA ASP A 36 6.53 14.24 5.11
C ASP A 36 8.02 14.07 5.44
N GLU A 37 8.77 15.14 5.28
CA GLU A 37 10.23 15.11 5.47
C GLU A 37 10.59 14.83 6.94
N GLU A 38 9.82 15.31 7.91
CA GLU A 38 10.13 15.13 9.33
C GLU A 38 9.98 13.67 9.74
N ILE A 39 8.87 13.03 9.35
CA ILE A 39 8.64 11.61 9.64
C ILE A 39 9.66 10.75 8.88
N GLU A 40 9.89 11.02 7.60
CA GLU A 40 10.86 10.25 6.80
C GLU A 40 12.29 10.34 7.37
N GLN A 41 12.73 11.53 7.81
CA GLN A 41 14.03 11.72 8.44
C GLN A 41 14.10 11.14 9.86
N GLY A 42 13.01 11.23 10.62
CA GLY A 42 12.88 10.59 11.93
C GLY A 42 13.07 9.07 11.82
N LEU A 43 12.35 8.44 10.90
CA LEU A 43 12.48 7.01 10.61
C LEU A 43 13.90 6.63 10.19
N LYS A 44 14.52 7.39 9.27
CA LYS A 44 15.93 7.17 8.89
C LYS A 44 16.86 7.26 10.10
N THR A 45 16.63 8.21 10.99
CA THR A 45 17.46 8.41 12.19
C THR A 45 17.33 7.22 13.15
N PHE A 46 16.11 6.79 13.46
CA PHE A 46 15.86 5.66 14.36
C PHE A 46 16.33 4.33 13.77
N MET A 47 16.19 4.14 12.46
CA MET A 47 16.54 2.89 11.79
C MET A 47 18.01 2.78 11.40
N ARG A 48 18.76 3.89 11.34
CA ARG A 48 20.18 3.87 10.96
C ARG A 48 21.01 2.79 11.66
N PRO A 49 20.97 2.63 13.01
CA PRO A 49 21.72 1.57 13.67
C PRO A 49 21.28 0.17 13.21
N VAL A 50 19.97 -0.08 13.12
CA VAL A 50 19.42 -1.39 12.70
C VAL A 50 19.86 -1.74 11.28
N LEU A 51 19.74 -0.79 10.35
CA LEU A 51 20.15 -0.96 8.95
C LEU A 51 21.65 -1.26 8.86
N THR A 52 22.47 -0.51 9.60
CA THR A 52 23.93 -0.69 9.61
C THR A 52 24.33 -2.07 10.11
N GLU A 53 23.76 -2.53 11.22
CA GLU A 53 24.04 -3.86 11.77
C GLU A 53 23.52 -4.99 10.87
N ALA A 54 22.41 -4.77 10.16
CA ALA A 54 21.89 -5.71 9.16
C ALA A 54 22.72 -5.76 7.86
N GLY A 55 23.78 -4.93 7.74
CA GLY A 55 24.58 -4.83 6.50
C GLY A 55 23.85 -4.12 5.35
N VAL A 56 22.74 -3.44 5.65
CA VAL A 56 21.94 -2.70 4.68
C VAL A 56 22.36 -1.23 4.70
N SER A 57 22.70 -0.66 3.55
CA SER A 57 23.13 0.74 3.48
C SER A 57 21.97 1.69 3.85
N PRO A 58 22.09 2.53 4.90
CA PRO A 58 20.98 3.41 5.30
C PRO A 58 20.56 4.41 4.23
N SER A 59 21.48 4.82 3.34
CA SER A 59 21.19 5.73 2.24
C SER A 59 20.46 5.05 1.07
N ALA A 60 20.51 3.72 0.98
CA ALA A 60 19.81 2.96 -0.05
C ALA A 60 18.36 2.65 0.33
N VAL A 61 18.02 2.71 1.63
CA VAL A 61 16.66 2.47 2.11
C VAL A 61 15.81 3.72 2.01
N ARG A 62 14.61 3.59 1.45
CA ARG A 62 13.58 4.63 1.45
C ARG A 62 12.38 4.19 2.27
N PHE A 63 11.94 5.06 3.16
CA PHE A 63 10.66 4.91 3.86
C PHE A 63 9.57 5.63 3.06
N ILE A 64 8.45 4.95 2.82
CA ILE A 64 7.32 5.48 2.06
C ILE A 64 6.06 5.30 2.90
N ILE A 65 5.35 6.39 3.16
CA ILE A 65 4.16 6.38 3.99
C ILE A 65 2.91 6.33 3.09
N LEU A 66 2.00 5.41 3.38
CA LEU A 66 0.75 5.23 2.66
C LEU A 66 -0.42 5.63 3.57
N ASP A 67 -1.30 6.50 3.06
CA ASP A 67 -2.59 6.82 3.66
C ASP A 67 -3.50 5.59 3.55
N ASN A 68 -3.38 4.71 4.54
CA ASN A 68 -4.10 3.46 4.62
C ASN A 68 -4.41 3.13 6.09
N ARG A 69 -5.64 2.70 6.32
CA ARG A 69 -6.21 2.41 7.65
C ARG A 69 -5.89 1.00 8.16
N GLU A 70 -5.28 0.16 7.34
CA GLU A 70 -4.80 -1.16 7.75
C GLU A 70 -3.44 -1.07 8.45
N ILE A 71 -3.28 -1.80 9.56
CA ILE A 71 -2.00 -1.91 10.27
C ILE A 71 -1.07 -2.79 9.45
N ASN A 72 -0.16 -2.19 8.69
CA ASN A 72 0.75 -2.94 7.83
C ASN A 72 2.05 -2.19 7.56
N ALA A 73 3.11 -2.97 7.30
CA ALA A 73 4.37 -2.55 6.73
C ALA A 73 4.88 -3.66 5.80
N PHE A 74 5.62 -3.30 4.76
CA PHE A 74 6.19 -4.28 3.83
C PHE A 74 7.33 -3.72 3.00
N VAL A 75 8.15 -4.60 2.44
CA VAL A 75 9.22 -4.27 1.48
C VAL A 75 8.78 -4.52 0.05
N ALA A 76 9.02 -3.57 -0.86
CA ALA A 76 8.75 -3.77 -2.28
C ALA A 76 9.62 -2.88 -3.20
N GLY A 77 9.80 -3.30 -4.45
CA GLY A 77 10.48 -2.50 -5.48
C GLY A 77 11.95 -2.19 -5.16
N GLY A 78 12.63 -3.14 -4.50
CA GLY A 78 14.01 -2.97 -4.00
C GLY A 78 14.03 -2.64 -2.51
N GLN A 79 14.92 -1.74 -2.10
CA GLN A 79 15.13 -1.35 -0.70
C GLN A 79 14.13 -0.26 -0.25
N ASN A 80 12.84 -0.43 -0.51
CA ASN A 80 11.81 0.47 0.00
C ASN A 80 10.99 -0.21 1.08
N ILE A 81 10.85 0.45 2.21
CA ILE A 81 9.97 0.05 3.31
C ILE A 81 8.73 0.92 3.24
N PHE A 82 7.59 0.29 2.98
CA PHE A 82 6.28 0.94 2.98
C PHE A 82 5.64 0.81 4.36
N LEU A 83 5.09 1.91 4.85
CA LEU A 83 4.43 1.99 6.16
C LEU A 83 3.03 2.57 5.95
N ASN A 84 2.00 1.86 6.42
CA ASN A 84 0.66 2.44 6.46
C ASN A 84 0.55 3.41 7.63
N THR A 85 -0.16 4.53 7.44
CA THR A 85 -0.40 5.51 8.50
C THR A 85 -1.05 4.89 9.74
N ALA A 86 -1.95 3.91 9.57
CA ALA A 86 -2.54 3.20 10.71
C ALA A 86 -1.51 2.46 11.58
N LEU A 87 -0.40 1.96 11.02
CA LEU A 87 0.66 1.37 11.84
C LEU A 87 1.29 2.44 12.74
N ILE A 88 1.69 3.57 12.18
CA ILE A 88 2.34 4.67 12.90
C ILE A 88 1.42 5.21 14.01
N LEU A 89 0.13 5.37 13.72
CA LEU A 89 -0.85 5.90 14.67
C LEU A 89 -1.19 4.91 15.81
N GLN A 90 -1.02 3.61 15.60
CA GLN A 90 -1.37 2.59 16.59
C GLN A 90 -0.19 2.14 17.45
N THR A 91 1.05 2.34 16.99
CA THR A 91 2.24 2.10 17.82
C THR A 91 2.28 3.06 19.00
N LYS A 92 2.55 2.54 20.20
CA LYS A 92 2.55 3.32 21.45
C LYS A 92 3.84 4.10 21.68
N ASN A 93 4.92 3.65 21.07
CA ASN A 93 6.25 4.21 21.19
C ASN A 93 7.07 3.91 19.93
N VAL A 94 8.21 4.57 19.81
CA VAL A 94 9.10 4.44 18.65
C VAL A 94 9.69 3.03 18.55
N ASP A 95 9.96 2.35 19.67
CA ASP A 95 10.57 1.02 19.67
C ASP A 95 9.69 -0.03 19.01
N GLU A 96 8.36 0.06 19.17
CA GLU A 96 7.41 -0.81 18.46
C GLU A 96 7.51 -0.62 16.94
N LEU A 97 7.59 0.63 16.47
CA LEU A 97 7.72 0.95 15.05
C LEU A 97 9.07 0.48 14.50
N VAL A 98 10.15 0.69 15.27
CA VAL A 98 11.50 0.19 14.95
C VAL A 98 11.51 -1.33 14.87
N GLY A 99 10.83 -2.03 15.76
CA GLY A 99 10.72 -3.50 15.73
C GLY A 99 10.08 -4.02 14.44
N VAL A 100 9.00 -3.39 13.99
CA VAL A 100 8.36 -3.73 12.70
C VAL A 100 9.31 -3.42 11.53
N CYS A 101 9.92 -2.24 11.52
CA CYS A 101 10.86 -1.87 10.47
C CYS A 101 12.12 -2.75 10.46
N ALA A 102 12.53 -3.27 11.62
CA ALA A 102 13.64 -4.22 11.75
C ALA A 102 13.28 -5.58 11.15
N HIS A 103 12.05 -6.06 11.35
CA HIS A 103 11.54 -7.24 10.66
C HIS A 103 11.60 -7.07 9.14
N GLU A 104 11.12 -5.93 8.64
CA GLU A 104 11.19 -5.59 7.20
C GLU A 104 12.63 -5.45 6.70
N THR A 105 13.54 -4.89 7.50
CA THR A 105 14.96 -4.84 7.19
C THR A 105 15.56 -6.24 7.04
N GLY A 106 15.09 -7.20 7.84
CA GLY A 106 15.45 -8.62 7.69
C GLY A 106 15.14 -9.13 6.29
N HIS A 107 13.95 -8.84 5.74
CA HIS A 107 13.60 -9.23 4.37
C HIS A 107 14.54 -8.61 3.34
N ILE A 108 14.92 -7.33 3.51
CA ILE A 108 15.91 -6.67 2.65
C ILE A 108 17.27 -7.37 2.72
N ALA A 109 17.78 -7.62 3.94
CA ALA A 109 19.10 -8.19 4.16
C ALA A 109 19.25 -9.60 3.59
N HIS A 110 18.19 -10.41 3.65
CA HIS A 110 18.18 -11.77 3.08
C HIS A 110 17.95 -11.80 1.56
N GLY A 111 17.63 -10.66 0.94
CA GLY A 111 17.29 -10.58 -0.49
C GLY A 111 15.92 -11.17 -0.82
N ASP A 112 15.16 -11.54 0.22
CA ASP A 112 13.84 -12.11 0.15
C ASP A 112 12.83 -10.97 -0.04
N ILE A 113 12.49 -10.65 -1.28
CA ILE A 113 11.36 -9.75 -1.55
C ILE A 113 10.04 -10.52 -1.38
N ILE A 114 9.80 -11.01 -0.16
CA ILE A 114 8.60 -11.75 0.19
C ILE A 114 7.45 -10.75 0.35
N ARG A 115 6.43 -10.90 -0.53
CA ARG A 115 5.16 -10.14 -0.69
C ARG A 115 5.10 -9.00 -1.71
N THR A 116 5.96 -8.98 -2.73
CA THR A 116 5.77 -8.04 -3.86
C THR A 116 4.48 -8.27 -4.64
N ARG A 117 3.91 -9.48 -4.68
CA ARG A 117 2.73 -9.73 -5.54
C ARG A 117 1.40 -9.30 -4.92
N GLN A 118 1.12 -9.72 -3.70
CA GLN A 118 -0.22 -9.53 -3.09
C GLN A 118 -0.48 -8.09 -2.66
N THR A 119 0.55 -7.37 -2.20
CA THR A 119 0.36 -6.02 -1.65
C THR A 119 0.45 -4.93 -2.72
N ILE A 120 1.27 -5.11 -3.77
CA ILE A 120 1.25 -4.21 -4.93
C ILE A 120 -0.09 -4.34 -5.67
N GLU A 121 -0.63 -5.56 -5.83
CA GLU A 121 -1.97 -5.75 -6.42
C GLU A 121 -3.05 -4.95 -5.65
N ASN A 122 -2.96 -4.91 -4.32
CA ASN A 122 -3.86 -4.11 -3.47
C ASN A 122 -3.54 -2.60 -3.44
N ILE A 123 -2.39 -2.17 -3.95
CA ILE A 123 -1.92 -0.76 -3.96
C ILE A 123 -1.87 -0.19 -5.39
N SER A 124 -2.23 -1.00 -6.39
CA SER A 124 -2.32 -0.58 -7.80
C SER A 124 -3.14 0.70 -7.93
N LEU A 125 -2.46 1.75 -8.41
CA LEU A 125 -3.01 3.06 -8.81
C LEU A 125 -4.15 2.94 -9.80
#